data_AF-A0A2V4UIQ8-F1
#
_entry.id   AF-A0A2V4UIQ8-F1
#
_cell.length_a   1.000
_cell.length_b   1.000
_cell.length_c   1.000
_cell.angle_alpha   90.00
_cell.angle_beta   90.00
_cell.angle_gamma   90.00
#
_symmetry.space_group_name_H-M   'P 1'
#
loop_
_entity.id
_entity.type
_entity.pdbx_description
1 polymer ?
#
loop_
_entity_poly.entity_id
_entity_poly.type
_entity_poly.pdbx_seq_one_letter_code
_entity_poly.pdbx_strand_id
1 'polypeptide(L)'
;MIKVKFAGIQYLGDSGITQTCKEAVIQLIHSGKNIQDVKILTFEETHSKAHALLLTVEYDIQIVIKGGFASGYNGEAPKGYAYVLNLLRNYTDSINEYIVSKSTFERVSNSSLTVKDLEYINSIKPVRPSRWYDSAYLYKECERSIFSEFPLTIPMALLDPRLIQLALDFDKNPDNAIMSAYRKIESIVRERTGLDHESSTKLFAKAFQGDDSILYWGNLDSGESKGRASLFASVFMAYRNNRAHQEPRHNLSDDIREFMLINQLFILESEAVVRYAQE
;
A
#
# COMPACT_ATOMS: atom_id res chain seq x y z
N MET A 1 -3.96 30.63 -37.21
CA MET A 1 -3.03 30.00 -36.24
C MET A 1 -3.73 28.78 -35.64
N ILE A 2 -3.33 27.55 -35.99
CA ILE A 2 -3.93 26.34 -35.39
C ILE A 2 -3.40 26.26 -33.95
N LYS A 3 -4.29 26.40 -32.97
CA LYS A 3 -3.93 26.36 -31.55
C LYS A 3 -3.53 24.92 -31.20
N VAL A 4 -2.30 24.71 -30.75
CA VAL A 4 -1.84 23.41 -30.26
C VAL A 4 -2.67 23.04 -29.02
N LYS A 5 -3.34 21.90 -29.05
CA LYS A 5 -4.16 21.40 -27.95
C LYS A 5 -3.36 20.35 -27.17
N PHE A 6 -3.05 20.65 -25.91
CA PHE A 6 -2.43 19.68 -25.01
C PHE A 6 -3.36 18.50 -24.75
N ALA A 7 -2.77 17.34 -24.49
CA ALA A 7 -3.48 16.08 -24.25
C ALA A 7 -4.34 16.12 -22.97
N GLY A 8 -3.96 16.91 -21.97
CA GLY A 8 -4.70 17.02 -20.71
C GLY A 8 -4.62 15.76 -19.83
N ILE A 9 -3.55 14.97 -19.98
CA ILE A 9 -3.29 13.74 -19.20
C ILE A 9 -2.37 14.00 -18.00
N GLN A 10 -2.35 13.06 -17.06
CA GLN A 10 -1.49 13.14 -15.89
C GLN A 10 -0.05 12.70 -16.21
N TYR A 11 0.92 13.37 -15.59
CA TYR A 11 2.34 13.03 -15.66
C TYR A 11 2.88 12.84 -14.25
N LEU A 12 3.56 11.73 -14.01
CA LEU A 12 4.17 11.38 -12.73
C LEU A 12 5.66 11.09 -12.88
N GLY A 13 6.39 11.23 -11.77
CA GLY A 13 7.85 11.14 -11.73
C GLY A 13 8.53 12.37 -12.35
N ASP A 14 9.85 12.42 -12.17
CA ASP A 14 10.70 13.48 -12.71
C ASP A 14 11.61 12.93 -13.80
N SER A 15 11.68 13.65 -14.92
CA SER A 15 12.52 13.23 -16.04
C SER A 15 13.98 13.18 -15.62
N GLY A 16 14.67 12.09 -15.96
CA GLY A 16 16.06 11.85 -15.57
C GLY A 16 16.27 11.35 -14.14
N ILE A 17 15.21 11.20 -13.34
CA ILE A 17 15.30 10.68 -11.96
C ILE A 17 14.58 9.34 -11.87
N THR A 18 15.36 8.25 -11.83
CA THR A 18 14.84 6.87 -11.82
C THR A 18 13.96 6.61 -10.60
N GLN A 19 14.42 7.02 -9.42
CA GLN A 19 13.74 6.73 -8.16
C GLN A 19 12.33 7.34 -8.10
N THR A 20 12.13 8.59 -8.52
CA THR A 20 10.79 9.22 -8.51
C THR A 20 9.84 8.59 -9.53
N CYS A 21 10.38 8.15 -10.68
CA CYS A 21 9.60 7.40 -11.67
C CYS A 21 9.21 6.00 -11.18
N LYS A 22 10.10 5.33 -10.44
CA LYS A 22 9.82 4.04 -9.78
C LYS A 22 8.74 4.19 -8.71
N GLU A 23 8.89 5.19 -7.82
CA GLU A 23 7.92 5.50 -6.77
C GLU A 23 6.54 5.84 -7.34
N ALA A 24 6.48 6.57 -8.46
CA ALA A 24 5.22 6.86 -9.13
C ALA A 24 4.46 5.58 -9.55
N VAL A 25 5.16 4.58 -10.08
CA VAL A 25 4.54 3.28 -10.43
C VAL A 25 4.09 2.55 -9.16
N ILE A 26 4.93 2.51 -8.12
CA ILE A 26 4.58 1.89 -6.84
C ILE A 26 3.33 2.55 -6.25
N GLN A 27 3.24 3.88 -6.25
CA GLN A 27 2.09 4.62 -5.71
C GLN A 27 0.79 4.35 -6.48
N LEU A 28 0.86 4.27 -7.82
CA LEU A 28 -0.31 3.90 -8.62
C LEU A 28 -0.84 2.53 -8.21
N ILE A 29 0.05 1.54 -8.10
CA ILE A 29 -0.31 0.18 -7.69
C ILE A 29 -0.81 0.15 -6.25
N HIS A 30 -0.09 0.81 -5.33
CA HIS A 30 -0.42 0.85 -3.90
C HIS A 30 -1.78 1.50 -3.64
N SER A 31 -2.16 2.51 -4.44
CA SER A 31 -3.48 3.14 -4.39
C SER A 31 -4.61 2.28 -4.97
N GLY A 32 -4.31 1.08 -5.45
CA GLY A 32 -5.29 0.14 -6.01
C GLY A 32 -5.68 0.42 -7.45
N LYS A 33 -4.90 1.20 -8.23
CA LYS A 33 -5.20 1.42 -9.65
C LYS A 33 -5.06 0.14 -10.45
N ASN A 34 -6.10 -0.20 -11.20
CA ASN A 34 -6.08 -1.31 -12.15
C ASN A 34 -5.35 -0.89 -13.44
N ILE A 35 -4.12 -1.37 -13.63
CA ILE A 35 -3.29 -1.11 -14.81
C ILE A 35 -3.67 -2.11 -15.90
N GLN A 36 -4.20 -1.62 -17.02
CA GLN A 36 -4.72 -2.46 -18.11
C GLN A 36 -3.68 -2.66 -19.20
N ASP A 37 -3.01 -1.59 -19.63
CA ASP A 37 -2.01 -1.60 -20.70
C ASP A 37 -0.80 -0.73 -20.36
N VAL A 38 0.38 -1.18 -20.76
CA VAL A 38 1.65 -0.47 -20.60
C VAL A 38 2.32 -0.33 -21.95
N LYS A 39 2.42 0.92 -22.43
CA LYS A 39 3.26 1.28 -23.57
C LYS A 39 4.59 1.82 -23.06
N ILE A 40 5.66 1.08 -23.30
CA ILE A 40 7.03 1.55 -23.10
C ILE A 40 7.36 2.45 -24.30
N LEU A 41 7.53 3.74 -24.04
CA LEU A 41 7.94 4.72 -25.04
C LEU A 41 9.46 4.80 -25.04
N THR A 42 10.09 4.26 -26.07
CA THR A 42 11.55 4.18 -26.20
C THR A 42 12.05 5.24 -27.17
N PHE A 43 13.01 6.03 -26.72
CA PHE A 43 13.85 6.87 -27.58
C PHE A 43 15.24 6.24 -27.68
N GLU A 44 15.68 5.95 -28.91
CA GLU A 44 16.99 5.38 -29.19
C GLU A 44 17.93 6.45 -29.76
N GLU A 45 19.06 6.67 -29.09
CA GLU A 45 20.25 7.32 -29.67
C GLU A 45 21.33 6.27 -29.93
N THR A 46 22.39 6.67 -30.64
CA THR A 46 23.47 5.76 -31.12
C THR A 46 24.05 4.86 -30.03
N HIS A 47 24.05 5.31 -28.77
CA HIS A 47 24.64 4.58 -27.63
C HIS A 47 23.75 4.52 -26.39
N SER A 48 22.49 4.97 -26.46
CA SER A 48 21.61 5.02 -25.30
C SER A 48 20.16 4.77 -25.69
N LYS A 49 19.44 4.11 -24.78
CA LYS A 49 18.00 3.92 -24.89
C LYS A 49 17.35 4.48 -23.64
N ALA A 50 16.54 5.50 -23.81
CA ALA A 50 15.75 6.09 -22.73
C ALA A 50 14.31 5.61 -22.84
N HIS A 51 13.70 5.33 -21.68
CA HIS A 51 12.34 4.81 -21.60
C HIS A 51 11.47 5.70 -20.71
N ALA A 52 10.25 5.89 -21.17
CA ALA A 52 9.13 6.42 -20.41
C ALA A 52 7.97 5.41 -20.51
N LEU A 53 6.95 5.54 -19.65
CA LEU A 53 5.79 4.65 -19.68
C LEU A 53 4.53 5.47 -19.94
N LEU A 54 3.67 4.97 -20.82
CA LEU A 54 2.29 5.42 -20.95
C LEU A 54 1.40 4.27 -20.48
N LEU A 55 0.79 4.46 -19.32
CA LEU A 55 -0.09 3.50 -18.67
C LEU A 55 -1.54 3.84 -19.03
N THR A 56 -2.31 2.82 -19.40
CA THR A 56 -3.77 2.92 -19.46
C THR A 56 -4.32 2.21 -18.24
N VAL A 57 -5.09 2.94 -17.43
CA VAL A 57 -5.74 2.41 -16.22
C VAL A 57 -7.26 2.37 -16.42
N GLU A 58 -8.01 2.04 -15.37
CA GLU A 58 -9.48 2.08 -15.35
C GLU A 58 -10.10 3.30 -16.07
N TYR A 59 -11.22 3.07 -16.77
CA TYR A 59 -11.93 4.08 -17.57
C TYR A 59 -11.11 4.69 -18.72
N ASP A 60 -10.17 3.91 -19.29
CA ASP A 60 -9.28 4.33 -20.38
C ASP A 60 -8.45 5.59 -20.05
N ILE A 61 -8.24 5.85 -18.75
CA ILE A 61 -7.45 7.00 -18.30
C ILE A 61 -5.98 6.71 -18.60
N GLN A 62 -5.36 7.65 -19.31
CA GLN A 62 -3.94 7.57 -19.65
C GLN A 62 -3.08 8.38 -18.68
N ILE A 63 -2.03 7.75 -18.16
CA ILE A 63 -1.07 8.35 -17.23
C ILE A 63 0.33 8.12 -17.79
N VAL A 64 1.14 9.17 -17.83
CA VAL A 64 2.55 9.09 -18.22
C VAL A 64 3.44 9.01 -16.99
N ILE A 65 4.34 8.03 -16.97
CA ILE A 65 5.55 8.07 -16.15
C ILE A 65 6.66 8.63 -17.03
N LYS A 66 7.26 9.75 -16.61
CA LYS A 66 8.25 10.47 -17.43
C LYS A 66 9.50 9.62 -17.72
N GLY A 67 10.37 10.15 -18.60
CA GLY A 67 11.61 9.52 -19.02
C GLY A 67 12.66 9.46 -17.89
N GLY A 68 12.52 8.52 -16.97
CA GLY A 68 13.48 8.24 -15.88
C GLY A 68 14.17 6.89 -16.00
N PHE A 69 13.86 6.09 -17.03
CA PHE A 69 14.36 4.74 -17.20
C PHE A 69 15.30 4.63 -18.40
N ALA A 70 16.18 3.63 -18.40
CA ALA A 70 17.07 3.34 -19.51
C ALA A 70 17.33 1.84 -19.64
N SER A 71 17.78 1.39 -20.81
CA SER A 71 18.34 0.04 -20.99
C SER A 71 19.79 0.14 -21.48
N GLY A 72 20.60 -0.88 -21.15
CA GLY A 72 22.03 -0.91 -21.47
C GLY A 72 22.89 -1.20 -20.24
N TYR A 73 24.02 -0.50 -20.13
CA TYR A 73 25.05 -0.75 -19.11
C TYR A 73 24.55 -0.61 -17.67
N ASN A 74 25.13 -1.40 -16.76
CA ASN A 74 24.79 -1.41 -15.34
C ASN A 74 24.78 0.00 -14.73
N GLY A 75 23.61 0.40 -14.22
CA GLY A 75 23.38 1.70 -13.58
C GLY A 75 22.02 1.74 -12.90
N GLU A 76 21.72 2.86 -12.25
CA GLU A 76 20.44 3.04 -11.54
C GLU A 76 19.24 2.93 -12.50
N ALA A 77 19.31 3.59 -13.66
CA ALA A 77 18.19 3.62 -14.61
C ALA A 77 17.83 2.23 -15.18
N PRO A 78 18.77 1.37 -15.61
CA PRO A 78 18.44 -0.01 -16.00
C PRO A 78 17.94 -0.90 -14.86
N LYS A 79 18.48 -0.74 -13.64
CA LYS A 79 17.99 -1.48 -12.47
C LYS A 79 16.56 -1.09 -12.12
N GLY A 80 16.27 0.21 -12.04
CA GLY A 80 14.92 0.71 -11.77
C GLY A 80 13.93 0.34 -12.87
N TYR A 81 14.37 0.35 -14.13
CA TYR A 81 13.55 -0.10 -15.25
C TYR A 81 13.19 -1.58 -15.13
N ALA A 82 14.17 -2.45 -14.85
CA ALA A 82 13.94 -3.87 -14.68
C ALA A 82 13.05 -4.18 -13.46
N TYR A 83 13.23 -3.46 -12.35
CA TYR A 83 12.34 -3.53 -11.20
C TYR A 83 10.90 -3.22 -11.60
N VAL A 84 10.67 -2.09 -12.27
CA VAL A 84 9.33 -1.64 -12.66
C VAL A 84 8.67 -2.63 -13.63
N LEU A 85 9.41 -3.14 -14.61
CA LEU A 85 8.88 -4.17 -15.51
C LEU A 85 8.51 -5.45 -14.76
N ASN A 86 9.36 -5.93 -13.84
CA ASN A 86 9.05 -7.10 -13.04
C ASN A 86 7.85 -6.86 -12.10
N LEU A 87 7.65 -5.64 -11.61
CA LEU A 87 6.47 -5.27 -10.83
C LEU A 87 5.21 -5.30 -11.68
N LEU A 88 5.20 -4.58 -12.81
CA LEU A 88 4.04 -4.43 -13.69
C LEU A 88 3.54 -5.76 -14.27
N ARG A 89 4.43 -6.73 -14.49
CA ARG A 89 4.06 -8.09 -14.94
C ARG A 89 3.15 -8.85 -13.96
N ASN A 90 3.09 -8.45 -12.69
CA ASN A 90 2.16 -9.04 -11.73
C ASN A 90 0.73 -8.47 -11.87
N TYR A 91 0.56 -7.39 -12.64
CA TYR A 91 -0.69 -6.64 -12.76
C TYR A 91 -1.27 -6.63 -14.18
N THR A 92 -0.44 -6.82 -15.21
CA THR A 92 -0.92 -6.92 -16.60
C THR A 92 0.03 -7.71 -17.48
N ASP A 93 -0.55 -8.43 -18.45
CA ASP A 93 0.16 -9.10 -19.54
C ASP A 93 0.36 -8.18 -20.77
N SER A 94 -0.33 -7.03 -20.82
CA SER A 94 -0.25 -6.10 -21.94
C SER A 94 0.87 -5.08 -21.73
N ILE A 95 2.11 -5.53 -21.97
CA ILE A 95 3.30 -4.67 -21.93
C ILE A 95 3.97 -4.70 -23.30
N ASN A 96 4.05 -3.55 -23.95
CA ASN A 96 4.56 -3.43 -25.32
C ASN A 96 5.49 -2.23 -25.48
N GLU A 97 6.56 -2.40 -26.24
CA GLU A 97 7.54 -1.34 -26.55
C GLU A 97 7.22 -0.64 -27.87
N TYR A 98 7.37 0.67 -27.90
CA TYR A 98 7.09 1.54 -29.05
C TYR A 98 8.23 2.55 -29.22
N ILE A 99 8.78 2.64 -30.43
CA ILE A 99 9.82 3.61 -30.75
C ILE A 99 9.17 4.96 -31.05
N VAL A 100 9.60 6.01 -30.36
CA VAL A 100 9.12 7.38 -30.55
C VAL A 100 10.24 8.31 -30.99
N SER A 101 9.88 9.42 -31.66
CA SER A 101 10.86 10.44 -32.04
C SER A 101 11.42 11.16 -30.81
N LYS A 102 12.64 11.71 -30.95
CA LYS A 102 13.25 12.59 -29.94
C LYS A 102 12.29 13.68 -29.47
N SER A 103 11.63 14.36 -30.41
CA SER A 103 10.71 15.45 -30.11
C SER A 103 9.47 15.00 -29.33
N THR A 104 8.99 13.78 -29.56
CA THR A 104 7.88 13.20 -28.79
C THR A 104 8.35 12.87 -27.39
N PHE A 105 9.52 12.23 -27.26
CA PHE A 105 10.11 11.88 -25.97
C PHE A 105 10.43 13.11 -25.12
N GLU A 106 10.97 14.18 -25.70
CA GLU A 106 11.18 15.45 -25.02
C GLU A 106 9.86 16.06 -24.51
N ARG A 107 8.76 15.91 -25.26
CA ARG A 107 7.42 16.33 -24.80
C ARG A 107 6.90 15.47 -23.66
N VAL A 108 7.15 14.16 -23.67
CA VAL A 108 6.87 13.24 -22.54
C VAL A 108 7.61 13.74 -21.29
N SER A 109 8.92 13.97 -21.41
CA SER A 109 9.79 14.45 -20.33
C SER A 109 9.38 15.82 -19.78
N ASN A 110 8.83 16.69 -20.63
CA ASN A 110 8.41 18.05 -20.27
C ASN A 110 6.91 18.17 -19.95
N SER A 111 6.19 17.06 -19.74
CA SER A 111 4.75 17.06 -19.45
C SER A 111 3.87 17.78 -20.48
N SER A 112 4.23 17.71 -21.76
CA SER A 112 3.70 18.60 -22.80
C SER A 112 3.20 17.88 -24.06
N LEU A 113 2.81 16.60 -23.96
CA LEU A 113 2.17 15.91 -25.08
C LEU A 113 0.90 16.64 -25.52
N THR A 114 0.74 16.70 -26.83
CA THR A 114 -0.45 17.21 -27.51
C THR A 114 -1.40 16.07 -27.84
N VAL A 115 -2.66 16.40 -28.17
CA VAL A 115 -3.62 15.40 -28.66
C VAL A 115 -3.07 14.64 -29.86
N LYS A 116 -2.37 15.34 -30.77
CA LYS A 116 -1.74 14.72 -31.95
C LYS A 116 -0.62 13.75 -31.58
N ASP A 117 0.13 14.04 -30.51
CA ASP A 117 1.18 13.13 -30.05
C ASP A 117 0.59 11.83 -29.50
N LEU A 118 -0.51 11.90 -28.77
CA LEU A 118 -1.22 10.70 -28.28
C LEU A 118 -1.84 9.90 -29.42
N GLU A 119 -2.49 10.57 -30.38
CA GLU A 119 -2.99 9.92 -31.60
C GLU A 119 -1.86 9.19 -32.33
N TYR A 120 -0.70 9.85 -32.48
CA TYR A 120 0.49 9.25 -33.06
C TYR A 120 0.95 8.02 -32.26
N ILE A 121 1.17 8.14 -30.95
CA ILE A 121 1.60 7.03 -30.07
C ILE A 121 0.61 5.86 -30.11
N ASN A 122 -0.69 6.14 -30.27
CA ASN A 122 -1.72 5.11 -30.39
C ASN A 122 -1.76 4.44 -31.77
N SER A 123 -1.29 5.12 -32.82
CA SER A 123 -1.26 4.60 -34.18
C SER A 123 -0.02 3.75 -34.51
N ILE A 124 1.10 3.98 -33.80
CA ILE A 124 2.36 3.28 -34.08
C ILE A 124 2.29 1.82 -33.65
N LYS A 125 2.96 0.96 -34.42
CA LYS A 125 3.02 -0.48 -34.14
C LYS A 125 4.07 -0.78 -33.07
N PRO A 126 3.82 -1.77 -32.19
CA PRO A 126 4.80 -2.18 -31.21
C PRO A 126 6.00 -2.86 -31.86
N VAL A 127 7.15 -2.79 -31.19
CA VAL A 127 8.39 -3.48 -31.58
C VAL A 127 8.18 -4.99 -31.45
N ARG A 128 8.65 -5.73 -32.47
CA ARG A 128 8.61 -7.20 -32.55
C ARG A 128 9.95 -7.76 -33.07
N PRO A 129 10.48 -8.85 -32.49
CA PRO A 129 10.03 -9.50 -31.24
C PRO A 129 10.16 -8.55 -30.04
N SER A 130 9.45 -8.86 -28.95
CA SER A 130 9.45 -8.01 -27.77
C SER A 130 10.81 -8.03 -27.07
N ARG A 131 11.46 -6.87 -26.95
CA ARG A 131 12.84 -6.74 -26.41
C ARG A 131 12.85 -6.40 -24.91
N TRP A 132 11.75 -5.88 -24.38
CA TRP A 132 11.69 -5.46 -22.97
C TRP A 132 11.89 -6.63 -22.01
N TYR A 133 11.57 -7.87 -22.43
CA TYR A 133 11.84 -9.06 -21.65
C TYR A 133 13.32 -9.15 -21.28
N ASP A 134 14.24 -8.89 -22.20
CA ASP A 134 15.68 -8.95 -21.93
C ASP A 134 16.07 -8.05 -20.75
N SER A 135 15.49 -6.84 -20.68
CA SER A 135 15.69 -5.91 -19.56
C SER A 135 15.11 -6.44 -18.24
N ALA A 136 13.94 -7.07 -18.28
CA ALA A 136 13.33 -7.67 -17.09
C ALA A 136 14.10 -8.89 -16.56
N TYR A 137 14.73 -9.67 -17.45
CA TYR A 137 15.53 -10.85 -17.09
C TYR A 137 16.98 -10.52 -16.70
N LEU A 138 17.55 -9.40 -17.17
CA LEU A 138 18.93 -8.98 -16.85
C LEU A 138 19.20 -8.78 -15.35
N TYR A 139 18.17 -8.48 -14.58
CA TYR A 139 18.25 -8.30 -13.12
C TYR A 139 17.40 -9.33 -12.35
N LYS A 140 17.20 -10.52 -12.93
CA LYS A 140 16.75 -11.67 -12.15
C LYS A 140 17.86 -12.05 -11.18
N GLU A 141 17.74 -11.57 -9.94
CA GLU A 141 18.24 -12.13 -8.67
C GLU A 141 18.99 -11.14 -7.79
N CYS A 142 18.82 -11.37 -6.49
CA CYS A 142 19.36 -10.66 -5.33
C CYS A 142 18.74 -9.30 -5.03
N GLU A 143 17.52 -9.28 -4.48
CA GLU A 143 17.13 -8.32 -3.44
C GLU A 143 15.76 -8.75 -2.87
N ARG A 144 15.37 -8.16 -1.75
CA ARG A 144 14.15 -8.45 -0.98
C ARG A 144 12.91 -8.55 -1.89
N SER A 145 11.83 -9.17 -1.38
CA SER A 145 10.52 -9.20 -2.06
C SER A 145 10.25 -7.86 -2.77
N ILE A 146 9.84 -7.87 -4.04
CA ILE A 146 9.58 -6.66 -4.84
C ILE A 146 8.61 -5.71 -4.13
N PHE A 147 7.77 -6.24 -3.25
CA PHE A 147 6.82 -5.53 -2.41
C PHE A 147 7.43 -4.84 -1.19
N SER A 148 8.72 -5.06 -0.89
CA SER A 148 9.40 -4.44 0.25
C SER A 148 9.66 -2.94 0.08
N GLU A 149 9.56 -2.42 -1.15
CA GLU A 149 9.63 -0.99 -1.45
C GLU A 149 8.27 -0.27 -1.35
N PHE A 150 7.19 -1.00 -1.11
CA PHE A 150 5.88 -0.37 -0.93
C PHE A 150 5.85 0.42 0.38
N PRO A 151 5.17 1.59 0.40
CA PRO A 151 5.12 2.41 1.59
C PRO A 151 4.34 1.69 2.70
N LEU A 152 4.90 1.71 3.91
CA LEU A 152 4.27 1.16 5.11
C LEU A 152 3.25 2.17 5.65
N THR A 153 2.00 2.07 5.20
CA THR A 153 0.92 3.01 5.57
C THR A 153 -0.21 2.32 6.32
N ILE A 154 -0.79 2.99 7.31
CA ILE A 154 -2.00 2.51 7.98
C ILE A 154 -3.22 2.69 7.06
N PRO A 155 -4.04 1.65 6.82
CA PRO A 155 -5.24 1.76 6.00
C PRO A 155 -6.35 2.47 6.79
N MET A 156 -6.35 3.81 6.76
CA MET A 156 -7.22 4.68 7.56
C MET A 156 -8.72 4.32 7.47
N ALA A 157 -9.19 3.89 6.29
CA ALA A 157 -10.59 3.52 6.07
C ALA A 157 -11.02 2.23 6.80
N LEU A 158 -10.07 1.40 7.25
CA LEU A 158 -10.34 0.16 7.98
C LEU A 158 -10.29 0.34 9.50
N LEU A 159 -10.02 1.56 9.97
CA LEU A 159 -9.89 1.83 11.40
C LEU A 159 -11.24 2.07 12.06
N ASP A 160 -11.39 1.55 13.28
CA ASP A 160 -12.42 1.99 14.21
C ASP A 160 -12.27 3.52 14.44
N PRO A 161 -13.37 4.30 14.34
CA PRO A 161 -13.32 5.76 14.49
C PRO A 161 -12.63 6.24 15.78
N ARG A 162 -12.67 5.43 16.85
CA ARG A 162 -12.06 5.75 18.15
C ARG A 162 -10.53 5.71 18.09
N LEU A 163 -9.92 5.14 17.06
CA LEU A 163 -8.46 5.05 16.87
C LEU A 163 -7.90 6.10 15.90
N ILE A 164 -8.74 6.85 15.18
CA ILE A 164 -8.30 7.77 14.13
C ILE A 164 -7.27 8.78 14.63
N GLN A 165 -7.51 9.41 15.79
CA GLN A 165 -6.57 10.39 16.33
C GLN A 165 -5.20 9.75 16.65
N LEU A 166 -5.18 8.52 17.18
CA LEU A 166 -3.95 7.80 17.47
C LEU A 166 -3.22 7.41 16.17
N ALA A 167 -3.97 7.07 15.12
CA ALA A 167 -3.41 6.75 13.81
C ALA A 167 -2.80 7.97 13.11
N LEU A 168 -3.40 9.15 13.25
CA LEU A 168 -2.87 10.41 12.68
C LEU A 168 -1.53 10.82 13.31
N ASP A 169 -1.32 10.51 14.58
CA ASP A 169 -0.08 10.80 15.31
C ASP A 169 0.92 9.62 15.29
N PHE A 170 0.57 8.51 14.63
CA PHE A 170 1.32 7.26 14.69
C PHE A 170 2.77 7.42 14.20
N ASP A 171 2.98 8.09 13.06
CA ASP A 171 4.32 8.27 12.47
C ASP A 171 5.27 9.06 13.39
N LYS A 172 4.74 9.86 14.32
CA LYS A 172 5.55 10.64 15.27
C LYS A 172 5.98 9.80 16.46
N ASN A 173 5.10 8.94 16.96
CA ASN A 173 5.35 8.10 18.13
C ASN A 173 4.46 6.83 18.11
N PRO A 174 4.87 5.78 17.38
CA PRO A 174 4.10 4.55 17.23
C PRO A 174 3.81 3.87 18.57
N ASP A 175 4.81 3.81 19.44
CA ASP A 175 4.69 3.15 20.74
C ASP A 175 3.64 3.81 21.63
N ASN A 176 3.66 5.15 21.71
CA ASN A 176 2.64 5.88 22.47
C ASN A 176 1.23 5.69 21.87
N ALA A 177 1.11 5.67 20.55
CA ALA A 177 -0.18 5.42 19.88
C ALA A 177 -0.74 4.03 20.23
N ILE A 178 0.12 3.00 20.16
CA ILE A 178 -0.21 1.62 20.50
C ILE A 178 -0.58 1.46 21.98
N MET A 179 0.25 1.97 22.89
CA MET A 179 -0.02 1.91 24.32
C MET A 179 -1.28 2.67 24.72
N SER A 180 -1.54 3.80 24.07
CA SER A 180 -2.79 4.55 24.26
C SER A 180 -4.00 3.77 23.76
N ALA A 181 -3.90 3.07 22.63
CA ALA A 181 -4.96 2.22 22.11
C ALA A 181 -5.29 1.06 23.08
N TYR A 182 -4.27 0.39 23.63
CA TYR A 182 -4.46 -0.65 24.65
C TYR A 182 -5.16 -0.13 25.91
N ARG A 183 -4.71 1.01 26.46
CA ARG A 183 -5.34 1.62 27.63
C ARG A 183 -6.79 2.02 27.35
N LYS A 184 -7.06 2.50 26.13
CA LYS A 184 -8.39 2.94 25.72
C LYS A 184 -9.37 1.76 25.65
N ILE A 185 -9.01 0.64 25.02
CA ILE A 185 -9.89 -0.53 24.96
C ILE A 185 -10.11 -1.17 26.35
N GLU A 186 -9.08 -1.22 27.20
CA GLU A 186 -9.25 -1.65 28.61
C GLU A 186 -10.23 -0.75 29.36
N SER A 187 -10.17 0.56 29.14
CA SER A 187 -11.08 1.51 29.80
C SER A 187 -12.52 1.36 29.32
N ILE A 188 -12.71 1.19 28.01
CA ILE A 188 -14.04 0.95 27.42
C ILE A 188 -14.64 -0.34 27.98
N VAL A 189 -13.88 -1.44 28.02
CA VAL A 189 -14.41 -2.71 28.53
C VAL A 189 -14.73 -2.62 30.02
N ARG A 190 -13.93 -1.91 30.84
CA ARG A 190 -14.27 -1.67 32.26
C ARG A 190 -15.58 -0.89 32.40
N GLU A 191 -15.71 0.22 31.69
CA GLU A 191 -16.91 1.06 31.72
C GLU A 191 -18.16 0.27 31.33
N ARG A 192 -18.07 -0.57 30.30
CA ARG A 192 -19.19 -1.40 29.83
C ARG A 192 -19.56 -2.55 30.76
N THR A 193 -18.66 -2.99 31.63
CA THR A 193 -18.85 -4.19 32.47
C THR A 193 -18.94 -3.89 33.96
N GLY A 194 -18.61 -2.67 34.40
CA GLY A 194 -18.48 -2.31 35.82
C GLY A 194 -17.30 -3.00 36.53
N LEU A 195 -16.38 -3.61 35.79
CA LEU A 195 -15.22 -4.32 36.35
C LEU A 195 -14.06 -3.37 36.68
N ASP A 196 -14.32 -2.34 37.50
CA ASP A 196 -13.40 -1.21 37.72
C ASP A 196 -12.02 -1.60 38.28
N HIS A 197 -11.94 -2.72 38.99
CA HIS A 197 -10.72 -3.21 39.64
C HIS A 197 -9.96 -4.27 38.83
N GLU A 198 -10.47 -4.65 37.65
CA GLU A 198 -9.85 -5.65 36.79
C GLU A 198 -9.03 -5.01 35.68
N SER A 199 -7.95 -5.66 35.25
CA SER A 199 -7.11 -5.18 34.15
C SER A 199 -6.60 -6.32 33.28
N SER A 200 -6.24 -5.96 32.05
CA SER A 200 -5.56 -6.83 31.08
C SER A 200 -6.28 -8.17 30.93
N THR A 201 -5.56 -9.29 30.98
CA THR A 201 -6.11 -10.63 30.73
C THR A 201 -7.27 -11.00 31.64
N LYS A 202 -7.23 -10.59 32.91
CA LYS A 202 -8.29 -10.88 33.89
C LYS A 202 -9.58 -10.14 33.55
N LEU A 203 -9.46 -8.86 33.16
CA LEU A 203 -10.59 -8.07 32.68
C LEU A 203 -11.27 -8.74 31.50
N PHE A 204 -10.49 -9.10 30.46
CA PHE A 204 -11.07 -9.70 29.24
C PHE A 204 -11.63 -11.10 29.47
N ALA A 205 -11.02 -11.90 30.33
CA ALA A 205 -11.56 -13.20 30.71
C ALA A 205 -12.94 -13.04 31.37
N LYS A 206 -13.08 -12.16 32.36
CA LYS A 206 -14.37 -11.91 33.02
C LYS A 206 -15.40 -11.24 32.11
N ALA A 207 -14.96 -10.35 31.23
CA ALA A 207 -15.84 -9.64 30.32
C ALA A 207 -16.43 -10.57 29.24
N PHE A 208 -15.62 -11.44 28.63
CA PHE A 208 -16.00 -12.14 27.39
C PHE A 208 -15.99 -13.68 27.48
N GLN A 209 -15.39 -14.30 28.49
CA GLN A 209 -15.26 -15.76 28.57
C GLN A 209 -16.26 -16.38 29.56
N GLY A 210 -16.78 -17.55 29.17
CA GLY A 210 -17.70 -18.35 29.99
C GLY A 210 -19.17 -18.04 29.73
N ASP A 211 -20.04 -18.90 30.24
CA ASP A 211 -21.49 -18.78 30.05
C ASP A 211 -22.07 -17.57 30.80
N ASP A 212 -21.39 -17.14 31.87
CA ASP A 212 -21.73 -15.98 32.71
C ASP A 212 -21.00 -14.69 32.28
N SER A 213 -20.43 -14.65 31.06
CA SER A 213 -19.74 -13.45 30.56
C SER A 213 -20.70 -12.25 30.49
N ILE A 214 -20.20 -11.08 30.89
CA ILE A 214 -21.00 -9.84 30.89
C ILE A 214 -21.23 -9.37 29.46
N LEU A 215 -20.21 -9.49 28.60
CA LEU A 215 -20.27 -9.19 27.18
C LEU A 215 -20.30 -10.48 26.37
N TYR A 216 -21.13 -10.52 25.33
CA TYR A 216 -21.23 -11.66 24.43
C TYR A 216 -21.58 -11.21 23.00
N TRP A 217 -21.37 -12.08 22.02
CA TRP A 217 -21.79 -11.87 20.64
C TRP A 217 -23.02 -12.71 20.33
N GLY A 218 -24.09 -12.07 19.87
CA GLY A 218 -25.33 -12.77 19.51
C GLY A 218 -25.15 -13.64 18.26
N ASN A 219 -25.92 -14.73 18.18
CA ASN A 219 -25.99 -15.62 17.00
C ASN A 219 -24.68 -16.32 16.58
N LEU A 220 -23.69 -16.43 17.48
CA LEU A 220 -22.47 -17.20 17.23
C LEU A 220 -22.53 -18.57 17.90
N ASP A 221 -21.83 -19.56 17.32
CA ASP A 221 -21.58 -20.82 18.01
C ASP A 221 -20.59 -20.64 19.18
N SER A 222 -20.60 -21.60 20.11
CA SER A 222 -19.79 -21.52 21.33
C SER A 222 -18.28 -21.56 21.06
N GLY A 223 -17.85 -22.18 19.96
CA GLY A 223 -16.46 -22.21 19.53
C GLY A 223 -15.99 -20.86 19.03
N GLU A 224 -16.76 -20.21 18.15
CA GLU A 224 -16.44 -18.87 17.65
C GLU A 224 -16.42 -17.83 18.76
N SER A 225 -17.43 -17.84 19.64
CA SER A 225 -17.49 -16.91 20.79
C SER A 225 -16.27 -17.07 21.70
N LYS A 226 -15.86 -18.32 21.98
CA LYS A 226 -14.66 -18.61 22.76
C LYS A 226 -13.39 -18.13 22.05
N GLY A 227 -13.29 -18.35 20.74
CA GLY A 227 -12.17 -17.88 19.92
C GLY A 227 -12.01 -16.36 19.98
N ARG A 228 -13.10 -15.62 19.77
CA ARG A 228 -13.11 -14.15 19.88
C ARG A 228 -12.69 -13.69 21.27
N ALA A 229 -13.23 -14.29 22.33
CA ALA A 229 -12.85 -13.96 23.71
C ALA A 229 -11.37 -14.28 24.02
N SER A 230 -10.82 -15.36 23.45
CA SER A 230 -9.39 -15.67 23.58
C SER A 230 -8.50 -14.66 22.87
N LEU A 231 -8.91 -14.08 21.74
CA LEU A 231 -8.11 -13.07 21.03
C LEU A 231 -7.78 -11.87 21.92
N PHE A 232 -8.74 -11.35 22.69
CA PHE A 232 -8.51 -10.23 23.61
C PHE A 232 -7.40 -10.54 24.61
N ALA A 233 -7.51 -11.68 25.33
CA ALA A 233 -6.52 -12.06 26.32
C ALA A 233 -5.14 -12.35 25.68
N SER A 234 -5.11 -13.10 24.58
CA SER A 234 -3.86 -13.51 23.93
C SER A 234 -3.10 -12.33 23.31
N VAL A 235 -3.78 -11.38 22.66
CA VAL A 235 -3.13 -10.18 22.10
C VAL A 235 -2.49 -9.34 23.22
N PHE A 236 -3.20 -9.14 24.34
CA PHE A 236 -2.67 -8.42 25.49
C PHE A 236 -1.46 -9.13 26.12
N MET A 237 -1.51 -10.46 26.24
CA MET A 237 -0.38 -11.25 26.76
C MET A 237 0.84 -11.19 25.86
N ALA A 238 0.65 -11.31 24.55
CA ALA A 238 1.73 -11.42 23.58
C ALA A 238 2.43 -10.08 23.32
N TYR A 239 1.69 -8.98 23.27
CA TYR A 239 2.20 -7.70 22.77
C TYR A 239 2.28 -6.62 23.85
N ARG A 240 1.19 -6.31 24.55
CA ARG A 240 1.16 -5.23 25.56
C ARG A 240 2.16 -5.46 26.69
N ASN A 241 2.27 -6.70 27.19
CA ASN A 241 3.22 -7.02 28.27
C ASN A 241 4.66 -6.75 27.87
N ASN A 242 5.02 -7.03 26.61
CA ASN A 242 6.35 -6.77 26.12
C ASN A 242 6.66 -5.27 26.12
N ARG A 243 5.74 -4.45 25.59
CA ARG A 243 5.89 -2.98 25.56
C ARG A 243 5.93 -2.33 26.95
N ALA A 244 5.27 -2.96 27.94
CA ALA A 244 5.28 -2.46 29.32
C ALA A 244 6.58 -2.77 30.08
N HIS A 245 7.39 -3.74 29.63
CA HIS A 245 8.49 -4.31 30.40
C HIS A 245 9.84 -4.36 29.67
N GLN A 246 9.88 -4.18 28.35
CA GLN A 246 11.10 -4.19 27.54
C GLN A 246 11.25 -2.89 26.76
N GLU A 247 12.49 -2.54 26.43
CA GLU A 247 12.75 -1.45 25.49
C GLU A 247 12.14 -1.79 24.12
N PRO A 248 11.38 -0.87 23.51
CA PRO A 248 10.77 -1.11 22.21
C PRO A 248 11.84 -1.37 21.14
N ARG A 249 11.74 -2.51 20.45
CA ARG A 249 12.46 -2.69 19.19
C ARG A 249 11.68 -1.97 18.11
N HIS A 250 12.13 -0.77 17.74
CA HIS A 250 11.46 0.06 16.74
C HIS A 250 11.52 -0.59 15.35
N ASN A 251 10.42 -1.22 14.93
CA ASN A 251 10.20 -1.69 13.58
C ASN A 251 8.80 -1.26 13.13
N LEU A 252 8.73 -0.26 12.26
CA LEU A 252 7.47 0.31 11.77
C LEU A 252 6.52 -0.76 11.18
N SER A 253 7.06 -1.78 10.53
CA SER A 253 6.25 -2.87 9.96
C SER A 253 5.53 -3.65 11.05
N ASP A 254 6.21 -3.94 12.15
CA ASP A 254 5.64 -4.67 13.29
C ASP A 254 4.70 -3.77 14.09
N ASP A 255 5.05 -2.50 14.25
CA ASP A 255 4.20 -1.50 14.92
C ASP A 255 2.85 -1.34 14.20
N ILE A 256 2.85 -1.20 12.86
CA ILE A 256 1.61 -1.10 12.07
C ILE A 256 0.77 -2.39 12.20
N ARG A 257 1.41 -3.57 12.13
CA ARG A 257 0.71 -4.86 12.30
C ARG A 257 0.05 -4.95 13.66
N GLU A 258 0.75 -4.57 14.72
CA GLU A 258 0.20 -4.57 16.08
C GLU A 258 -0.95 -3.57 16.22
N PHE A 259 -0.80 -2.36 15.67
CA PHE A 259 -1.88 -1.37 15.68
C PHE A 259 -3.15 -1.88 14.97
N MET A 260 -2.98 -2.59 13.85
CA MET A 260 -4.10 -3.23 13.14
C MET A 260 -4.71 -4.41 13.91
N LEU A 261 -3.93 -5.15 14.71
CA LEU A 261 -4.47 -6.16 15.62
C LEU A 261 -5.32 -5.53 16.72
N ILE A 262 -4.88 -4.40 17.30
CA ILE A 262 -5.66 -3.66 18.31
C ILE A 262 -6.94 -3.11 17.68
N ASN A 263 -6.86 -2.57 16.46
CA ASN A 263 -8.04 -2.16 15.70
C ASN A 263 -9.11 -3.26 15.61
N GLN A 264 -8.69 -4.50 15.34
CA GLN A 264 -9.63 -5.62 15.32
C GLN A 264 -10.30 -5.88 16.67
N LEU A 265 -9.61 -5.65 17.79
CA LEU A 265 -10.21 -5.76 19.12
C LEU A 265 -11.28 -4.68 19.35
N PHE A 266 -11.08 -3.45 18.87
CA PHE A 266 -12.09 -2.40 18.93
C PHE A 266 -13.36 -2.77 18.13
N ILE A 267 -13.18 -3.32 16.93
CA ILE A 267 -14.29 -3.79 16.09
C ILE A 267 -15.06 -4.90 16.82
N LEU A 268 -14.37 -5.95 17.30
CA LEU A 268 -15.00 -7.06 18.02
C LEU A 268 -15.70 -6.59 19.30
N GLU A 269 -15.11 -5.66 20.04
CA GLU A 269 -15.71 -5.10 21.24
C GLU A 269 -17.01 -4.35 20.90
N SER A 270 -17.04 -3.58 19.81
CA SER A 270 -18.23 -2.83 19.39
C SER A 270 -19.41 -3.74 18.99
N GLU A 271 -19.12 -4.94 18.49
CA GLU A 271 -20.12 -5.95 18.14
C GLU A 271 -20.68 -6.71 19.36
N ALA A 272 -19.98 -6.69 20.49
CA ALA A 272 -20.43 -7.37 21.69
C ALA A 272 -21.60 -6.61 22.33
N VAL A 273 -22.53 -7.34 22.94
CA VAL A 273 -23.69 -6.82 23.68
C VAL A 273 -23.63 -7.24 25.13
N VAL A 274 -24.28 -6.46 26.01
CA VAL A 274 -24.35 -6.77 27.45
C VAL A 274 -25.40 -7.88 27.65
N ARG A 275 -25.01 -8.97 28.31
CA ARG A 275 -25.86 -10.15 28.59
C ARG A 275 -26.93 -9.87 29.64
N TYR A 276 -26.55 -9.16 30.70
CA TYR A 276 -27.44 -8.77 31.78
C TYR A 276 -27.29 -7.26 31.98
N ALA A 277 -28.31 -6.47 31.66
CA ALA A 277 -28.36 -5.11 32.17
C ALA A 277 -28.37 -5.23 33.71
N GLN A 278 -27.37 -4.68 34.38
CA GLN A 278 -27.47 -4.46 35.82
C GLN A 278 -28.63 -3.46 36.00
N GLU A 279 -29.78 -3.95 36.48
CA GLU A 279 -30.85 -3.12 37.04
C GLU A 279 -30.39 -2.48 38.36
#